data_AF-A0A9D8H3J3-F1
#
_entry.id   AF-A0A9D8H3J3-F1
#
_cell.length_a   1.000
_cell.length_b   1.000
_cell.length_c   1.000
_cell.angle_alpha   90.00
_cell.angle_beta   90.00
_cell.angle_gamma   90.00
#
_symmetry.space_group_name_H-M   'P 1'
#
loop_
_entity.id
_entity.type
_entity.pdbx_description
1 polymer ?
#
loop_
_entity_poly.entity_id
_entity_poly.type
_entity_poly.pdbx_seq_one_letter_code
_entity_poly.pdbx_strand_id
1 'polypeptide(L)'
;MPRSSRTALRRALPVALVGMALAPATLLASHDVNCLGTEAVCTANVNLAGGASNDKVTVELPGTQLKLRATTPAPSSLKGAFSASGGTYTTGGSVYQFTLNAVGSITSGYASMTFTNPQRPQGGVPGTVRCLGDDNVCTANISLKGGASNKVVKVQLSGTDLKLSRGAKAVVPATNRGAYGMSGGTYTTGGSVYQFTLNAVESIGKGSWLALTFRSAG
;
A
#
# COMPACT_ATOMS: atom_id res chain seq x y z
N MET A 1 -77.39 50.40 1.10
CA MET A 1 -77.90 49.01 1.01
C MET A 1 -77.46 48.41 -0.32
N PRO A 2 -76.74 47.26 -0.32
CA PRO A 2 -76.04 46.73 -1.50
C PRO A 2 -76.73 45.49 -2.10
N ARG A 3 -76.55 45.26 -3.42
CA ARG A 3 -76.16 43.97 -4.06
C ARG A 3 -76.31 44.10 -5.58
N SER A 4 -75.23 44.31 -6.33
CA SER A 4 -74.07 43.44 -6.61
C SER A 4 -74.33 42.54 -7.82
N SER A 5 -73.56 42.85 -8.85
CA SER A 5 -73.64 42.43 -10.24
C SER A 5 -72.98 41.08 -10.50
N ARG A 6 -73.48 40.42 -11.55
CA ARG A 6 -72.91 39.25 -12.23
C ARG A 6 -71.46 39.50 -12.68
N THR A 7 -70.64 38.46 -12.76
CA THR A 7 -70.08 37.91 -14.02
C THR A 7 -68.87 37.01 -13.74
N ALA A 8 -68.88 35.86 -14.40
CA ALA A 8 -67.88 34.81 -14.35
C ALA A 8 -66.48 35.27 -14.78
N LEU A 9 -65.45 34.74 -14.11
CA LEU A 9 -64.09 34.74 -14.61
C LEU A 9 -63.54 33.32 -14.57
N ARG A 10 -63.50 32.68 -15.75
CA ARG A 10 -62.66 31.52 -16.02
C ARG A 10 -61.21 31.99 -15.98
N ARG A 11 -60.38 31.46 -15.08
CA ARG A 11 -58.92 31.56 -15.16
C ARG A 11 -58.32 30.18 -15.35
N ALA A 12 -57.68 30.01 -16.50
CA ALA A 12 -56.84 28.88 -16.83
C ALA A 12 -55.63 28.83 -15.88
N LEU A 13 -55.31 27.64 -15.36
CA LEU A 13 -54.07 27.38 -14.65
C LEU A 13 -52.91 27.31 -15.66
N PRO A 14 -51.75 27.93 -15.38
CA PRO A 14 -50.53 27.66 -16.12
C PRO A 14 -49.95 26.30 -15.71
N VAL A 15 -49.66 25.47 -16.71
CA VAL A 15 -48.91 24.21 -16.56
C VAL A 15 -47.45 24.57 -16.24
N ALA A 16 -46.97 24.16 -15.07
CA ALA A 16 -45.59 24.30 -14.67
C ALA A 16 -44.72 23.27 -15.42
N LEU A 17 -43.87 23.76 -16.33
CA LEU A 17 -42.76 23.00 -16.92
C LEU A 17 -41.68 22.84 -15.85
N VAL A 18 -41.62 21.66 -15.21
CA VAL A 18 -40.48 21.25 -14.40
C VAL A 18 -39.38 20.82 -15.37
N GLY A 19 -38.43 21.72 -15.63
CA GLY A 19 -37.18 21.37 -16.30
C GLY A 19 -36.33 20.50 -15.38
N MET A 20 -36.41 19.17 -15.56
CA MET A 20 -35.41 18.27 -15.02
C MET A 20 -34.10 18.50 -15.80
N ALA A 21 -33.19 19.28 -15.22
CA ALA A 21 -31.80 19.26 -15.62
C ALA A 21 -31.26 17.85 -15.31
N LEU A 22 -31.18 17.00 -16.33
CA LEU A 22 -30.39 15.78 -16.29
C LEU A 22 -28.94 16.22 -16.08
N ALA A 23 -28.47 16.14 -14.84
CA ALA A 23 -27.04 16.20 -14.56
C ALA A 23 -26.39 15.06 -15.37
N PRO A 24 -25.36 15.33 -16.19
CA PRO A 24 -24.63 14.26 -16.84
C PRO A 24 -24.02 13.41 -15.72
N ALA A 25 -24.50 12.18 -15.58
CA ALA A 25 -23.79 11.16 -14.84
C ALA A 25 -22.50 10.91 -15.61
N THR A 26 -21.42 11.57 -15.22
CA THR A 26 -20.08 11.17 -15.59
C THR A 26 -19.92 9.74 -15.09
N LEU A 27 -20.02 8.80 -16.03
CA LEU A 27 -19.68 7.40 -15.81
C LEU A 27 -18.23 7.37 -15.33
N LEU A 28 -18.04 7.26 -14.02
CA LEU A 28 -16.76 6.90 -13.43
C LEU A 28 -16.45 5.51 -13.98
N ALA A 29 -15.52 5.41 -14.92
CA ALA A 29 -15.00 4.12 -15.35
C ALA A 29 -14.30 3.50 -14.14
N SER A 30 -15.03 2.67 -13.39
CA SER A 30 -14.44 1.87 -12.33
C SER A 30 -13.66 0.74 -12.98
N HIS A 31 -12.33 0.82 -12.92
CA HIS A 31 -11.47 -0.22 -13.45
C HIS A 31 -11.12 -1.20 -12.34
N ASP A 32 -11.66 -2.43 -12.43
CA ASP A 32 -11.25 -3.54 -11.57
C ASP A 32 -10.04 -4.24 -12.20
N VAL A 33 -8.95 -4.32 -11.44
CA VAL A 33 -7.67 -4.87 -11.89
C VAL A 33 -7.19 -5.93 -10.91
N ASN A 34 -6.93 -7.13 -11.43
CA ASN A 34 -6.34 -8.20 -10.64
C ASN A 34 -4.85 -7.96 -10.46
N CYS A 35 -4.38 -8.01 -9.21
CA CYS A 35 -2.97 -7.99 -8.93
C CYS A 35 -2.36 -9.37 -9.19
N LEU A 36 -1.49 -9.47 -10.20
CA LEU A 36 -0.88 -10.72 -10.60
C LEU A 36 0.33 -11.03 -9.69
N GLY A 37 0.30 -12.17 -9.01
CA GLY A 37 1.39 -12.61 -8.14
C GLY A 37 0.92 -13.51 -7.01
N THR A 38 1.51 -13.32 -5.83
CA THR A 38 1.26 -14.11 -4.62
C THR A 38 0.96 -13.21 -3.43
N GLU A 39 0.60 -13.79 -2.29
CA GLU A 39 0.46 -13.08 -1.00
C GLU A 39 1.77 -12.42 -0.50
N ALA A 40 2.91 -12.66 -1.14
CA ALA A 40 4.19 -12.02 -0.82
C ALA A 40 4.43 -10.74 -1.62
N VAL A 41 4.12 -10.80 -2.91
CA VAL A 41 4.35 -9.74 -3.90
C VAL A 41 3.39 -9.95 -5.05
N CYS A 42 2.78 -8.87 -5.51
CA CYS A 42 1.97 -8.87 -6.72
C CYS A 42 2.13 -7.54 -7.47
N THR A 43 1.84 -7.55 -8.77
CA THR A 43 1.86 -6.36 -9.62
C THR A 43 0.53 -6.20 -10.33
N ALA A 44 -0.05 -5.01 -10.27
CA ALA A 44 -1.24 -4.62 -10.99
C ALA A 44 -0.86 -3.63 -12.10
N ASN A 45 -1.32 -3.87 -13.32
CA ASN A 45 -1.09 -2.98 -14.46
C ASN A 45 -2.39 -2.29 -14.81
N VAL A 46 -2.41 -0.97 -14.67
CA VAL A 46 -3.60 -0.15 -14.91
C VAL A 46 -3.39 0.62 -16.21
N ASN A 47 -4.26 0.40 -17.19
CA ASN A 47 -4.17 1.09 -18.48
C ASN A 47 -4.37 2.60 -18.30
N LEU A 48 -3.54 3.40 -18.97
CA LEU A 48 -3.60 4.86 -18.96
C LEU A 48 -4.19 5.43 -20.25
N ALA A 49 -4.49 4.59 -21.24
CA ALA A 49 -4.97 5.02 -22.54
C ALA A 49 -6.30 5.79 -22.45
N GLY A 50 -6.40 6.87 -23.22
CA GLY A 50 -7.63 7.68 -23.32
C GLY A 50 -7.71 8.88 -22.39
N GLY A 51 -6.80 8.98 -21.41
CA GLY A 51 -6.75 10.13 -20.49
C GLY A 51 -7.73 9.98 -19.31
N ALA A 52 -7.36 9.12 -18.35
CA ALA A 52 -8.11 8.92 -17.11
C ALA A 52 -8.34 10.24 -16.36
N SER A 53 -9.56 10.58 -15.99
CA SER A 53 -9.85 11.82 -15.26
C SER A 53 -10.85 11.55 -14.15
N ASN A 54 -10.36 11.54 -12.91
CA ASN A 54 -11.07 11.08 -11.71
C ASN A 54 -11.49 9.60 -11.78
N ASP A 55 -10.73 8.77 -12.51
CA ASP A 55 -11.06 7.36 -12.67
C ASP A 55 -10.78 6.63 -11.36
N LYS A 56 -11.80 5.91 -10.87
CA LYS A 56 -11.64 5.08 -9.68
C LYS A 56 -11.12 3.73 -10.10
N VAL A 57 -9.98 3.35 -9.55
CA VAL A 57 -9.36 2.06 -9.83
C VAL A 57 -9.43 1.21 -8.57
N THR A 58 -9.91 -0.01 -8.72
CA THR A 58 -9.95 -1.03 -7.68
C THR A 58 -8.94 -2.10 -8.04
N VAL A 59 -8.02 -2.40 -7.14
CA VAL A 59 -7.05 -3.48 -7.29
C VAL A 59 -7.38 -4.58 -6.31
N GLU A 60 -7.66 -5.77 -6.82
CA GLU A 60 -7.83 -6.96 -6.02
C GLU A 60 -6.46 -7.58 -5.71
N LEU A 61 -6.16 -7.69 -4.41
CA LEU A 61 -4.89 -8.21 -3.91
C LEU A 61 -5.06 -9.69 -3.53
N PRO A 62 -4.09 -10.56 -3.84
CA PRO A 62 -4.15 -11.99 -3.48
C PRO A 62 -4.05 -12.24 -1.97
N GLY A 63 -3.92 -11.21 -1.14
CA GLY A 63 -3.90 -11.31 0.32
C GLY A 63 -4.11 -9.95 1.00
N THR A 64 -4.39 -9.98 2.30
CA THR A 64 -4.79 -8.79 3.10
C THR A 64 -3.62 -7.97 3.64
N GLN A 65 -2.42 -8.55 3.63
CA GLN A 65 -1.23 -7.94 4.22
C GLN A 65 -0.40 -7.13 3.20
N LEU A 66 -0.78 -7.16 1.93
CA LEU A 66 -0.05 -6.48 0.87
C LEU A 66 -0.19 -4.95 0.97
N LYS A 67 0.91 -4.23 0.75
CA LYS A 67 0.94 -2.77 0.71
C LYS A 67 1.61 -2.28 -0.58
N LEU A 68 1.03 -1.25 -1.19
CA LEU A 68 1.57 -0.54 -2.33
C LEU A 68 2.97 -0.01 -1.97
N ARG A 69 3.95 -0.40 -2.80
CA ARG A 69 5.36 -0.06 -2.64
C ARG A 69 5.81 0.96 -3.66
N ALA A 70 5.38 0.78 -4.90
CA ALA A 70 5.81 1.61 -6.01
C ALA A 70 4.72 1.69 -7.07
N THR A 71 4.65 2.84 -7.72
CA THR A 71 3.84 3.08 -8.92
C THR A 71 4.79 3.59 -9.98
N THR A 72 4.93 2.84 -11.07
CA THR A 72 5.90 3.12 -12.13
C THR A 72 5.19 3.24 -13.48
N PRO A 73 5.42 4.31 -14.26
CA PRO A 73 4.94 4.41 -15.63
C PRO A 73 5.62 3.39 -16.54
N ALA A 74 4.87 2.84 -17.49
CA ALA A 74 5.41 2.11 -18.62
C ALA A 74 4.69 2.52 -19.92
N PRO A 75 5.41 3.06 -20.92
CA PRO A 75 6.85 3.37 -20.93
C PRO A 75 7.23 4.52 -19.98
N SER A 76 8.52 4.64 -19.63
CA SER A 76 9.03 5.66 -18.69
C SER A 76 8.85 7.11 -19.17
N SER A 77 8.60 7.32 -20.47
CA SER A 77 8.23 8.62 -21.04
C SER A 77 6.93 9.17 -20.48
N LEU A 78 6.09 8.34 -19.86
CA LEU A 78 4.86 8.74 -19.18
C LEU A 78 5.09 9.24 -17.74
N LYS A 79 6.34 9.44 -17.32
CA LYS A 79 6.65 10.00 -16.00
C LYS A 79 6.07 11.41 -15.88
N GLY A 80 5.24 11.62 -14.86
CA GLY A 80 4.53 12.88 -14.65
C GLY A 80 3.29 13.07 -15.55
N ALA A 81 3.01 12.13 -16.46
CA ALA A 81 1.81 12.18 -17.30
C ALA A 81 0.55 11.70 -16.56
N PHE A 82 0.69 11.15 -15.35
CA PHE A 82 -0.42 10.78 -14.50
C PHE A 82 -0.07 10.94 -13.01
N SER A 83 -1.12 10.94 -12.18
CA SER A 83 -1.05 10.93 -10.74
C SER A 83 -2.05 9.92 -10.18
N ALA A 84 -1.66 9.25 -9.10
CA ALA A 84 -2.54 8.37 -8.33
C ALA A 84 -2.70 8.98 -6.92
N SER A 85 -3.94 9.13 -6.45
CA SER A 85 -4.24 9.76 -5.17
C SER A 85 -5.40 9.06 -4.45
N GLY A 86 -5.63 9.39 -3.17
CA GLY A 86 -6.76 8.83 -2.41
C GLY A 86 -6.68 7.32 -2.14
N GLY A 87 -5.48 6.76 -2.15
CA GLY A 87 -5.25 5.33 -1.95
C GLY A 87 -5.75 4.83 -0.60
N THR A 88 -6.68 3.87 -0.61
CA THR A 88 -7.28 3.27 0.58
C THR A 88 -7.34 1.75 0.45
N TYR A 89 -7.22 1.06 1.59
CA TYR A 89 -7.39 -0.39 1.66
C TYR A 89 -8.77 -0.70 2.24
N THR A 90 -9.52 -1.58 1.60
CA THR A 90 -10.84 -2.03 2.04
C THR A 90 -10.86 -3.56 2.16
N THR A 91 -11.99 -4.11 2.62
CA THR A 91 -12.21 -5.57 2.72
C THR A 91 -11.11 -6.28 3.54
N GLY A 92 -10.81 -5.74 4.71
CA GLY A 92 -9.75 -6.28 5.57
C GLY A 92 -8.33 -6.17 5.01
N GLY A 93 -8.13 -5.41 3.92
CA GLY A 93 -6.83 -5.17 3.29
C GLY A 93 -6.60 -5.87 1.96
N SER A 94 -7.55 -6.67 1.47
CA SER A 94 -7.42 -7.41 0.19
C SER A 94 -7.84 -6.59 -1.03
N VAL A 95 -8.37 -5.39 -0.84
CA VAL A 95 -8.76 -4.50 -1.94
C VAL A 95 -8.07 -3.16 -1.73
N TYR A 96 -7.45 -2.62 -2.79
CA TYR A 96 -6.84 -1.30 -2.79
C TYR A 96 -7.53 -0.40 -3.81
N GLN A 97 -8.11 0.69 -3.35
CA GLN A 97 -8.83 1.66 -4.19
C GLN A 97 -8.08 2.97 -4.24
N PHE A 98 -7.99 3.57 -5.42
CA PHE A 98 -7.38 4.88 -5.60
C PHE A 98 -8.01 5.62 -6.79
N THR A 99 -7.77 6.92 -6.86
CA THR A 99 -8.16 7.75 -8.00
C THR A 99 -6.97 7.96 -8.91
N LEU A 100 -7.16 7.77 -10.20
CA LEU A 100 -6.18 7.97 -11.25
C LEU A 100 -6.54 9.23 -12.06
N ASN A 101 -5.55 10.09 -12.26
CA ASN A 101 -5.69 11.29 -13.08
C ASN A 101 -4.52 11.38 -14.06
N ALA A 102 -4.80 11.36 -15.34
CA ALA A 102 -3.87 11.69 -16.40
C ALA A 102 -3.81 13.21 -16.59
N VAL A 103 -2.60 13.73 -16.85
CA VAL A 103 -2.34 15.15 -17.11
C VAL A 103 -2.76 15.54 -18.53
N GLY A 104 -2.99 14.56 -19.41
CA GLY A 104 -3.49 14.73 -20.77
C GLY A 104 -3.90 13.41 -21.40
N SER A 105 -4.28 13.44 -22.68
CA SER A 105 -4.60 12.21 -23.41
C SER A 105 -3.34 11.39 -23.64
N ILE A 106 -3.33 10.16 -23.14
CA ILE A 106 -2.24 9.20 -23.31
C ILE A 106 -2.65 8.21 -24.40
N THR A 107 -1.84 8.07 -25.44
CA THR A 107 -2.13 7.18 -26.57
C THR A 107 -2.08 5.71 -26.16
N SER A 108 -1.06 5.33 -25.39
CA SER A 108 -0.91 3.97 -24.85
C SER A 108 0.06 3.97 -23.67
N GLY A 109 -0.15 3.04 -22.74
CA GLY A 109 0.74 2.81 -21.60
C GLY A 109 -0.03 2.37 -20.36
N TYR A 110 0.69 2.02 -19.31
CA TYR A 110 0.11 1.58 -18.05
C TYR A 110 0.88 2.11 -16.85
N ALA A 111 0.17 2.27 -15.74
CA ALA A 111 0.75 2.42 -14.43
C ALA A 111 0.94 1.03 -13.82
N SER A 112 2.20 0.60 -13.68
CA SER A 112 2.57 -0.63 -12.99
C SER A 112 2.66 -0.36 -11.49
N MET A 113 1.76 -0.95 -10.72
CA MET A 113 1.70 -0.84 -9.27
C MET A 113 2.20 -2.12 -8.62
N THR A 114 3.27 -2.02 -7.84
CA THR A 114 3.83 -3.17 -7.12
C THR A 114 3.39 -3.14 -5.67
N PHE A 115 2.80 -4.23 -5.21
CA PHE A 115 2.40 -4.45 -3.84
C PHE A 115 3.29 -5.52 -3.21
N THR A 116 3.69 -5.31 -1.97
CA THR A 116 4.53 -6.25 -1.23
C THR A 116 4.01 -6.44 0.17
N ASN A 117 4.16 -7.64 0.72
CA ASN A 117 3.82 -7.91 2.10
C ASN A 117 4.98 -7.40 2.97
N PRO A 118 4.80 -6.31 3.74
CA PRO A 118 5.87 -5.78 4.57
C PRO A 118 6.23 -6.74 5.71
N GLN A 119 5.35 -7.67 6.07
CA GLN A 119 5.54 -8.66 7.13
C GLN A 119 6.31 -9.90 6.65
N ARG A 120 6.43 -10.11 5.33
CA ARG A 120 7.19 -11.24 4.78
C ARG A 120 8.61 -10.77 4.46
N PRO A 121 9.66 -11.50 4.94
CA PRO A 121 11.02 -11.24 4.49
C PRO A 121 11.07 -11.41 2.98
N GLN A 122 11.31 -10.32 2.25
CA GLN A 122 11.48 -10.37 0.80
C GLN A 122 12.73 -11.19 0.53
N GLY A 123 12.59 -12.22 -0.32
CA GLY A 123 13.62 -13.20 -0.62
C GLY A 123 14.96 -12.54 -0.99
N GLY A 124 15.83 -12.45 0.00
CA GLY A 124 17.27 -12.40 -0.15
C GLY A 124 17.83 -13.74 0.30
N VAL A 125 19.09 -14.00 -0.04
CA VAL A 125 19.88 -15.16 0.40
C VAL A 125 19.47 -15.62 1.81
N PRO A 126 19.27 -16.91 2.09
CA PRO A 126 18.90 -17.39 3.42
C PRO A 126 19.72 -16.72 4.52
N GLY A 127 19.05 -16.05 5.44
CA GLY A 127 19.72 -15.27 6.49
C GLY A 127 20.05 -13.83 6.11
N THR A 128 19.61 -13.29 4.97
CA THR A 128 19.70 -11.86 4.66
C THR A 128 18.31 -11.25 4.51
N VAL A 129 18.08 -10.12 5.18
CA VAL A 129 16.84 -9.34 5.10
C VAL A 129 17.16 -7.90 4.77
N ARG A 130 16.30 -7.25 4.00
CA ARG A 130 16.43 -5.82 3.71
C ARG A 130 15.66 -5.01 4.74
N CYS A 131 16.29 -3.97 5.27
CA CYS A 131 15.62 -2.97 6.08
C CYS A 131 14.79 -2.07 5.17
N LEU A 132 13.55 -1.78 5.57
CA LEU A 132 12.60 -1.02 4.78
C LEU A 132 12.34 0.33 5.46
N GLY A 133 12.62 1.42 4.74
CA GLY A 133 12.49 2.79 5.24
C GLY A 133 13.37 3.74 4.42
N ASP A 134 13.73 4.87 5.03
CA ASP A 134 14.59 5.90 4.45
C ASP A 134 15.96 5.93 5.14
N ASP A 135 16.74 6.98 4.89
CA ASP A 135 18.09 7.16 5.44
C ASP A 135 18.11 7.55 6.93
N ASN A 136 16.95 7.90 7.50
CA ASN A 136 16.79 8.28 8.91
C ASN A 136 16.19 7.17 9.75
N VAL A 137 15.27 6.38 9.19
CA VAL A 137 14.62 5.28 9.89
C VAL A 137 14.30 4.13 8.95
N CYS A 138 14.60 2.91 9.37
CA CYS A 138 14.17 1.71 8.65
C CYS A 138 13.77 0.58 9.60
N THR A 139 12.89 -0.31 9.14
CA THR A 139 12.45 -1.49 9.88
C THR A 139 12.75 -2.76 9.10
N ALA A 140 13.37 -3.74 9.74
CA ALA A 140 13.60 -5.07 9.20
C ALA A 140 12.69 -6.09 9.89
N ASN A 141 12.02 -6.93 9.10
CA ASN A 141 11.17 -8.00 9.61
C ASN A 141 11.82 -9.36 9.36
N ILE A 142 12.11 -10.08 10.44
CA ILE A 142 12.82 -11.36 10.44
C ILE A 142 11.85 -12.46 10.83
N SER A 143 11.64 -13.44 9.95
CA SER A 143 10.78 -14.58 10.29
C SER A 143 11.43 -15.44 11.37
N LEU A 144 10.64 -15.78 12.40
CA LEU A 144 11.02 -16.69 13.48
C LEU A 144 10.55 -18.14 13.23
N LYS A 145 9.92 -18.40 12.09
CA LYS A 145 9.34 -19.71 11.76
C LYS A 145 10.37 -20.83 11.83
N GLY A 146 9.98 -21.93 12.47
CA GLY A 146 10.65 -23.22 12.36
C GLY A 146 11.82 -23.46 13.31
N GLY A 147 11.97 -22.64 14.36
CA GLY A 147 13.03 -22.83 15.36
C GLY A 147 14.40 -22.49 14.78
N ALA A 148 14.75 -21.20 14.74
CA ALA A 148 16.04 -20.76 14.24
C ALA A 148 17.16 -21.06 15.26
N SER A 149 17.78 -22.25 15.25
CA SER A 149 19.01 -22.48 16.04
C SER A 149 20.24 -22.01 15.27
N ASN A 150 21.10 -21.20 15.90
CA ASN A 150 22.37 -20.68 15.37
C ASN A 150 22.24 -19.99 13.99
N LYS A 151 21.11 -19.32 13.74
CA LYS A 151 20.87 -18.70 12.44
C LYS A 151 21.53 -17.33 12.39
N VAL A 152 22.52 -17.17 11.53
CA VAL A 152 23.07 -15.85 11.23
C VAL A 152 22.08 -15.06 10.38
N VAL A 153 21.74 -13.86 10.83
CA VAL A 153 20.88 -12.92 10.14
C VAL A 153 21.67 -11.65 9.82
N LYS A 154 21.65 -11.26 8.55
CA LYS A 154 22.23 -10.04 8.00
C LYS A 154 21.10 -9.11 7.59
N VAL A 155 21.06 -7.93 8.17
CA VAL A 155 20.11 -6.88 7.83
C VAL A 155 20.84 -5.86 6.95
N GLN A 156 20.43 -5.74 5.69
CA GLN A 156 20.90 -4.68 4.79
C GLN A 156 20.16 -3.38 5.13
N LEU A 157 20.88 -2.39 5.63
CA LEU A 157 20.36 -1.06 5.98
C LEU A 157 20.22 -0.19 4.73
N SER A 158 19.29 0.77 4.76
CA SER A 158 19.12 1.76 3.69
C SER A 158 20.28 2.76 3.62
N GLY A 159 20.89 3.09 4.76
CA GLY A 159 22.05 3.99 4.88
C GLY A 159 23.16 3.44 5.79
N THR A 160 24.25 4.19 5.92
CA THR A 160 25.45 3.82 6.72
C THR A 160 25.35 4.23 8.19
N ASP A 161 24.57 5.26 8.50
CA ASP A 161 24.52 5.89 9.83
C ASP A 161 23.41 5.31 10.71
N LEU A 162 22.67 4.34 10.19
CA LEU A 162 21.55 3.70 10.88
C LEU A 162 22.07 2.77 11.97
N LYS A 163 21.61 2.98 13.20
CA LYS A 163 21.87 2.13 14.36
C LYS A 163 20.57 1.54 14.88
N LEU A 164 20.63 0.28 15.32
CA LEU A 164 19.54 -0.39 16.02
C LEU A 164 19.12 0.45 17.21
N SER A 165 17.87 0.92 17.19
CA SER A 165 17.39 1.84 18.21
C SER A 165 17.16 1.11 19.54
N ARG A 166 17.37 1.80 20.65
CA ARG A 166 17.18 1.24 22.00
C ARG A 166 15.71 0.84 22.18
N GLY A 167 15.45 -0.44 22.47
CA GLY A 167 14.08 -0.96 22.61
C GLY A 167 13.36 -1.25 21.30
N ALA A 168 14.03 -1.12 20.15
CA ALA A 168 13.45 -1.32 18.82
C ALA A 168 13.24 -2.79 18.41
N LYS A 169 13.06 -3.68 19.39
CA LYS A 169 12.82 -5.10 19.18
C LYS A 169 11.38 -5.39 19.54
N ALA A 170 10.56 -5.64 18.53
CA ALA A 170 9.19 -6.09 18.73
C ALA A 170 9.03 -7.51 18.19
N VAL A 171 8.37 -8.38 18.94
CA VAL A 171 8.00 -9.71 18.46
C VAL A 171 6.49 -9.79 18.31
N VAL A 172 6.06 -10.42 17.22
CA VAL A 172 4.65 -10.64 16.93
C VAL A 172 4.41 -12.13 16.69
N PRO A 173 3.38 -12.74 17.33
CA PRO A 173 2.64 -12.20 18.48
C PRO A 173 3.52 -12.00 19.72
N ALA A 174 3.12 -11.09 20.61
CA ALA A 174 3.88 -10.76 21.82
C ALA A 174 4.03 -11.94 22.80
N THR A 175 3.21 -12.98 22.65
CA THR A 175 3.31 -14.24 23.40
C THR A 175 4.62 -14.99 23.14
N ASN A 176 5.32 -14.72 22.03
CA ASN A 176 6.62 -15.30 21.71
C ASN A 176 7.79 -14.49 22.31
N ARG A 177 7.53 -13.56 23.25
CA ARG A 177 8.60 -12.87 23.98
C ARG A 177 9.37 -13.89 24.81
N GLY A 178 10.69 -13.90 24.68
CA GLY A 178 11.56 -14.87 25.34
C GLY A 178 11.75 -16.16 24.55
N ALA A 179 10.93 -16.45 23.53
CA ALA A 179 11.06 -17.63 22.67
C ALA A 179 12.30 -17.58 21.74
N TYR A 180 13.03 -16.47 21.74
CA TYR A 180 14.24 -16.25 20.95
C TYR A 180 15.26 -15.40 21.70
N GLY A 181 16.54 -15.60 21.37
CA GLY A 181 17.68 -14.79 21.76
C GLY A 181 18.40 -14.24 20.54
N MET A 182 18.92 -13.02 20.67
CA MET A 182 19.84 -12.42 19.70
C MET A 182 21.20 -12.23 20.35
N SER A 183 22.28 -12.63 19.68
CA SER A 183 23.65 -12.42 20.16
C SER A 183 24.58 -11.98 19.02
N GLY A 184 25.76 -11.45 19.37
CA GLY A 184 26.82 -11.13 18.40
C GLY A 184 26.48 -10.01 17.41
N GLY A 185 25.60 -9.08 17.79
CA GLY A 185 25.17 -7.96 16.95
C GLY A 185 26.36 -7.06 16.55
N THR A 186 26.69 -7.00 15.26
CA THR A 186 27.82 -6.24 14.71
C THR A 186 27.41 -5.52 13.43
N TYR A 187 28.02 -4.35 13.18
CA TYR A 187 27.88 -3.64 11.90
C TYR A 187 29.07 -4.00 11.01
N THR A 188 28.80 -4.28 9.74
CA THR A 188 29.81 -4.61 8.74
C THR A 188 29.60 -3.78 7.48
N THR A 189 30.60 -3.73 6.60
CA THR A 189 30.54 -3.02 5.31
C THR A 189 30.20 -1.53 5.46
N GLY A 190 31.11 -0.74 6.03
CA GLY A 190 30.93 0.71 6.16
C GLY A 190 29.72 1.15 7.02
N GLY A 191 29.10 0.23 7.76
CA GLY A 191 27.90 0.48 8.57
C GLY A 191 26.59 0.05 7.94
N SER A 192 26.56 -0.30 6.64
CA SER A 192 25.32 -0.60 5.90
C SER A 192 24.74 -2.00 6.13
N VAL A 193 25.41 -2.87 6.89
CA VAL A 193 24.90 -4.21 7.21
C VAL A 193 24.98 -4.46 8.70
N TYR A 194 23.85 -4.79 9.33
CA TYR A 194 23.80 -5.25 10.71
C TYR A 194 23.64 -6.77 10.76
N GLN A 195 24.63 -7.47 11.32
CA GLN A 195 24.64 -8.91 11.44
C GLN A 195 24.44 -9.33 12.90
N PHE A 196 23.64 -10.36 13.14
CA PHE A 196 23.47 -10.98 14.46
C PHE A 196 23.16 -12.47 14.33
N THR A 197 23.35 -13.22 15.41
CA THR A 197 22.92 -14.61 15.53
C THR A 197 21.56 -14.65 16.21
N LEU A 198 20.61 -15.32 15.58
CA LEU A 198 19.28 -15.59 16.09
C LEU A 198 19.22 -17.05 16.58
N ASN A 199 18.80 -17.22 17.82
CA ASN A 199 18.59 -18.51 18.46
C ASN A 199 17.14 -18.60 18.94
N ALA A 200 16.38 -19.55 18.46
CA ALA A 200 15.09 -19.90 19.03
C ALA A 200 15.33 -20.86 20.20
N VAL A 201 14.73 -20.56 21.35
CA VAL A 201 14.77 -21.47 22.52
C VAL A 201 13.66 -22.52 22.47
N GLU A 202 12.67 -22.33 21.58
CA GLU A 202 11.58 -23.27 21.34
C GLU A 202 11.08 -23.21 19.88
N SER A 203 10.24 -24.17 19.49
CA SER A 203 9.65 -24.18 18.15
C SER A 203 8.55 -23.12 18.04
N ILE A 204 8.82 -22.07 17.26
CA ILE A 204 7.89 -20.97 17.05
C ILE A 204 6.97 -21.25 15.85
N GLY A 205 5.67 -21.05 16.07
CA GLY A 205 4.61 -21.24 15.06
C GLY A 205 4.77 -20.40 13.78
N LYS A 206 4.04 -20.79 12.73
CA LYS A 206 3.98 -20.02 11.47
C LYS A 206 3.38 -18.63 11.75
N GLY A 207 3.87 -17.61 11.03
CA GLY A 207 3.37 -16.25 11.17
C GLY A 207 4.03 -15.44 12.30
N SER A 208 5.07 -15.95 12.94
CA SER A 208 5.84 -15.17 13.91
C SER A 208 7.02 -14.45 13.29
N TRP A 209 7.23 -13.20 13.68
CA TRP A 209 8.38 -12.40 13.23
C TRP A 209 8.91 -11.49 14.33
N LEU A 210 10.19 -11.15 14.17
CA LEU A 210 10.92 -10.15 14.93
C LEU A 210 11.08 -8.91 14.05
N ALA A 211 10.53 -7.79 14.50
CA ALA A 211 10.73 -6.49 13.91
C ALA A 211 11.89 -5.76 14.62
N LEU A 212 12.85 -5.28 13.84
CA LEU A 212 13.99 -4.48 14.28
C LEU A 212 13.92 -3.09 13.63
N THR A 213 13.88 -2.03 14.44
CA THR A 213 13.92 -0.65 13.93
C THR A 213 15.31 -0.04 14.12
N PHE A 214 15.84 0.52 13.04
CA PHE A 214 17.10 1.25 12.99
C PHE A 214 16.82 2.73 12.76
N ARG A 215 17.61 3.59 13.40
CA ARG A 215 17.50 5.04 13.31
C ARG A 215 18.89 5.67 13.18
N SER A 216 18.99 6.80 12.49
CA SER A 216 20.22 7.59 12.48
C SER A 216 20.55 8.06 13.90
N ALA A 217 21.83 8.03 14.26
CA ALA A 217 22.29 8.72 15.46
C ALA A 217 22.35 10.21 15.12
N GLY A 218 21.31 10.95 15.51
CA GLY A 218 21.32 12.41 15.47
C GLY A 218 22.33 12.99 16.44
#